data_AF-A0A378K8N6-F1
#
_entry.id   AF-A0A378K8N6-F1
#
_cell.length_a   1.000
_cell.length_b   1.000
_cell.length_c   1.000
_cell.angle_alpha   90.00
_cell.angle_beta   90.00
_cell.angle_gamma   90.00
#
_symmetry.space_group_name_H-M   'P 1'
#
loop_
_entity.id
_entity.type
_entity.pdbx_description
1 polymer ?
#
loop_
_entity_poly.entity_id
_entity_poly.type
_entity_poly.pdbx_seq_one_letter_code
_entity_poly.pdbx_strand_id
1 'polypeptide(L)'
;MARSKEEKALEPKDAENKFRVLTSDVAGNIPTHSSVTDVLNLIYSSITTHNLFKPHLEPLKAKACVVQGDLATLILIAQRNPAALFQKGNITDPRERTFYNVSAWQLILFLCDVDMKNQLMPFIPEQFKAIAQKQTNELGSGGADLIKLSRDPQAVAFEDFDGLTQFKQTLPLIDGTRKEVTFPLLENVDGIVYFQDKNKEVHFYYANRESKTITSLVPDLKSEEDKQLFAAFKASFDAMENNSSRRSSDTEHQLIAKLFNAKPQRQGIQYEHQGIRYQDSRTSFSLINAYRTSIRLYDEVQNYQYEKADTYWREVVGKAQGEEMWLLERICEEGRPFHPLPADFKEFKRGFTFYNWITNKVESAFAGGKLAVGLGSDFALYKGRLGGGRGWAAAGWDGGRGWDLIAVWRLVEDAKANIIEPEQEQVPDLRTSGPS
;
A
#
# COMPACT_ATOMS: atom_id res chain seq x y z
N MET A 1 -7.40 -63.09 52.11
CA MET A 1 -8.68 -62.42 51.79
C MET A 1 -8.71 -61.09 52.52
N ALA A 2 -9.41 -60.11 51.95
CA ALA A 2 -9.70 -58.76 52.45
C ALA A 2 -8.66 -57.66 52.11
N ARG A 3 -9.12 -56.85 51.15
CA ARG A 3 -8.70 -55.52 50.69
C ARG A 3 -8.84 -54.44 51.78
N SER A 4 -8.42 -53.23 51.40
CA SER A 4 -8.72 -51.89 51.96
C SER A 4 -7.63 -51.39 52.92
N LYS A 5 -7.15 -50.15 52.87
CA LYS A 5 -7.47 -48.93 52.10
C LYS A 5 -6.36 -47.94 52.45
N GLU A 6 -5.82 -47.21 51.47
CA GLU A 6 -5.50 -45.77 51.53
C GLU A 6 -4.59 -45.40 50.36
N GLU A 7 -5.20 -45.30 49.18
CA GLU A 7 -4.65 -44.53 48.08
C GLU A 7 -5.51 -43.26 48.02
N LYS A 8 -5.01 -42.18 48.63
CA LYS A 8 -5.59 -40.85 48.47
C LYS A 8 -5.40 -40.46 47.01
N ALA A 9 -6.48 -40.52 46.25
CA ALA A 9 -6.57 -39.87 44.95
C ALA A 9 -6.26 -38.37 45.12
N LEU A 10 -5.17 -37.93 44.51
CA LEU A 10 -4.93 -36.51 44.27
C LEU A 10 -6.02 -36.05 43.28
N GLU A 11 -6.98 -35.25 43.75
CA GLU A 11 -7.90 -34.57 42.85
C GLU A 11 -7.11 -33.61 41.93
N PRO A 12 -7.36 -33.60 40.62
CA PRO A 12 -6.79 -32.60 39.72
C PRO A 12 -7.65 -31.33 39.79
N LYS A 13 -7.50 -30.52 40.85
CA LYS A 13 -8.21 -29.23 40.95
C LYS A 13 -7.36 -27.99 40.64
N ASP A 14 -6.05 -28.13 40.49
CA ASP A 14 -5.14 -26.98 40.36
C ASP A 14 -4.31 -27.00 39.06
N ALA A 15 -4.88 -27.46 37.95
CA ALA A 15 -4.42 -26.99 36.65
C ALA A 15 -4.99 -25.57 36.44
N GLU A 16 -4.43 -24.62 37.20
CA GLU A 16 -4.77 -23.21 37.17
C GLU A 16 -4.82 -22.69 35.73
N ASN A 17 -6.01 -22.30 35.31
CA ASN A 17 -6.22 -21.57 34.08
C ASN A 17 -5.49 -20.21 34.20
N LYS A 18 -4.24 -20.15 33.72
CA LYS A 18 -3.33 -18.99 33.77
C LYS A 18 -3.95 -17.70 33.19
N PHE A 19 -5.08 -17.80 32.47
CA PHE A 19 -5.84 -16.66 31.96
C PHE A 19 -6.72 -15.95 33.01
N ARG A 20 -6.89 -16.50 34.22
CA ARG A 20 -7.66 -15.82 35.30
C ARG A 20 -7.07 -14.47 35.73
N VAL A 21 -5.80 -14.20 35.42
CA VAL A 21 -5.07 -12.99 35.82
C VAL A 21 -5.01 -11.95 34.68
N LEU A 22 -5.48 -12.28 33.47
CA LEU A 22 -5.47 -11.33 32.35
C LEU A 22 -6.61 -10.33 32.49
N THR A 23 -6.26 -9.05 32.61
CA THR A 23 -7.25 -7.97 32.54
C THR A 23 -7.77 -7.83 31.12
N SER A 24 -8.96 -7.24 30.97
CA SER A 24 -9.54 -6.94 29.65
C SER A 24 -8.59 -6.12 28.77
N ASP A 25 -7.80 -5.22 29.37
CA ASP A 25 -6.84 -4.38 28.65
C ASP A 25 -5.67 -5.19 28.09
N VAL A 26 -5.07 -6.08 28.89
CA VAL A 26 -3.98 -6.95 28.41
C VAL A 26 -4.51 -7.92 27.36
N ALA A 27 -5.72 -8.43 27.55
CA ALA A 27 -6.33 -9.32 26.59
C ALA A 27 -6.69 -8.63 25.27
N GLY A 28 -7.04 -7.34 25.28
CA GLY A 28 -7.24 -6.55 24.08
C GLY A 28 -5.97 -6.39 23.24
N ASN A 29 -4.79 -6.46 23.86
CA ASN A 29 -3.50 -6.37 23.17
C ASN A 29 -3.06 -7.70 22.54
N ILE A 30 -3.50 -8.87 23.02
CA ILE A 30 -3.07 -10.15 22.45
C ILE A 30 -3.54 -10.33 20.98
N PRO A 31 -4.81 -10.04 20.62
CA PRO A 31 -5.28 -10.07 19.24
C PRO A 31 -4.55 -9.13 18.29
N THR A 32 -3.90 -8.08 18.78
CA THR A 32 -3.15 -7.16 17.91
C THR A 32 -1.83 -7.80 17.43
N HIS A 33 -1.35 -8.83 18.10
CA HIS A 33 -0.12 -9.56 17.72
C HIS A 33 -0.39 -11.00 17.27
N SER A 34 -1.65 -11.36 17.03
CA SER A 34 -2.06 -12.75 16.75
C SER A 34 -2.81 -12.85 15.41
N SER A 35 -2.74 -14.00 14.74
CA SER A 35 -3.58 -14.23 13.57
C SER A 35 -5.05 -14.42 13.98
N VAL A 36 -5.98 -14.26 13.04
CA VAL A 36 -7.41 -14.56 13.27
C VAL A 36 -7.58 -16.00 13.77
N THR A 37 -6.81 -16.94 13.22
CA THR A 37 -6.82 -18.35 13.62
C THR A 37 -6.36 -18.54 15.06
N ASP A 38 -5.30 -17.86 15.48
CA ASP A 38 -4.79 -17.95 16.86
C ASP A 38 -5.81 -17.40 17.87
N VAL A 39 -6.46 -16.27 17.55
CA VAL A 39 -7.51 -15.70 18.39
C VAL A 39 -8.73 -16.63 18.45
N LEU A 40 -9.11 -17.27 17.36
CA LEU A 40 -10.17 -18.29 17.37
C LEU A 40 -9.80 -19.47 18.26
N ASN A 41 -8.56 -19.97 18.18
CA ASN A 41 -8.08 -21.04 19.06
C ASN A 41 -8.15 -20.64 20.53
N LEU A 42 -7.80 -19.38 20.86
CA LEU A 42 -7.97 -18.84 22.22
C LEU A 42 -9.44 -18.80 22.63
N ILE A 43 -10.34 -18.32 21.77
CA ILE A 43 -11.78 -18.24 22.04
C ILE A 43 -12.38 -19.64 22.31
N TYR A 44 -11.94 -20.65 21.57
CA TYR A 44 -12.47 -22.01 21.71
C TYR A 44 -11.83 -22.83 22.85
N SER A 45 -10.76 -22.33 23.48
CA SER A 45 -10.06 -23.06 24.55
C SER A 45 -10.82 -23.13 25.88
N SER A 46 -11.62 -22.11 26.24
CA SER A 46 -12.40 -22.08 27.50
C SER A 46 -13.49 -21.01 27.48
N ILE A 47 -14.47 -21.08 28.40
CA ILE A 47 -15.49 -20.02 28.57
C ILE A 47 -14.85 -18.68 28.97
N THR A 48 -13.82 -18.71 29.82
CA THR A 48 -13.12 -17.50 30.27
C THR A 48 -12.46 -16.78 29.10
N THR A 49 -11.69 -17.50 28.28
CA THR A 49 -11.04 -16.94 27.09
C THR A 49 -12.05 -16.59 25.99
N HIS A 50 -13.16 -17.33 25.88
CA HIS A 50 -14.27 -16.97 24.99
C HIS A 50 -14.78 -15.56 25.29
N ASN A 51 -15.17 -15.30 26.53
CA ASN A 51 -15.71 -14.00 26.92
C ASN A 51 -14.68 -12.88 26.78
N LEU A 52 -13.41 -13.20 27.01
CA LEU A 52 -12.31 -12.25 26.98
C LEU A 52 -11.92 -11.83 25.55
N PHE A 53 -11.85 -12.77 24.59
CA PHE A 53 -11.34 -12.50 23.24
C PHE A 53 -12.43 -12.28 22.18
N LYS A 54 -13.66 -12.76 22.42
CA LYS A 54 -14.77 -12.60 21.46
C LYS A 54 -15.04 -11.14 21.06
N PRO A 55 -15.01 -10.14 21.97
CA PRO A 55 -15.22 -8.73 21.59
C PRO A 55 -14.19 -8.19 20.59
N HIS A 56 -12.98 -8.76 20.57
CA HIS A 56 -11.88 -8.33 19.72
C HIS A 56 -11.83 -9.04 18.36
N LEU A 57 -12.63 -10.09 18.17
CA LEU A 57 -12.58 -10.94 16.98
C LEU A 57 -13.10 -10.21 15.73
N GLU A 58 -14.26 -9.57 15.80
CA GLU A 58 -14.85 -8.90 14.62
C GLU A 58 -14.00 -7.71 14.13
N PRO A 59 -13.49 -6.81 15.00
CA PRO A 59 -12.53 -5.79 14.58
C PRO A 59 -11.27 -6.36 13.91
N LEU A 60 -10.72 -7.45 14.45
CA LEU A 60 -9.56 -8.12 13.85
C LEU A 60 -9.91 -8.72 12.49
N LYS A 61 -11.05 -9.40 12.38
CA LYS A 61 -11.56 -9.93 11.11
C LYS A 61 -11.82 -8.85 10.08
N ALA A 62 -12.38 -7.70 10.48
CA ALA A 62 -12.61 -6.58 9.57
C ALA A 62 -11.30 -6.11 8.93
N LYS A 63 -10.26 -5.89 9.73
CA LYS A 63 -8.92 -5.53 9.23
C LYS A 63 -8.30 -6.63 8.35
N ALA A 64 -8.43 -7.88 8.76
CA ALA A 64 -7.97 -9.03 7.97
C ALA A 64 -8.66 -9.08 6.60
N CYS A 65 -9.97 -8.83 6.54
CA CYS A 65 -10.72 -8.78 5.28
C CYS A 65 -10.21 -7.66 4.38
N VAL A 66 -9.85 -6.49 4.91
CA VAL A 66 -9.28 -5.40 4.09
C VAL A 66 -7.97 -5.83 3.45
N VAL A 67 -7.00 -6.30 4.25
CA VAL A 67 -5.66 -6.66 3.75
C VAL A 67 -5.64 -7.94 2.91
N GLN A 68 -6.69 -8.77 3.01
CA GLN A 68 -6.92 -9.96 2.19
C GLN A 68 -7.90 -9.70 1.05
N GLY A 69 -8.41 -8.47 0.89
CA GLY A 69 -9.46 -8.13 -0.07
C GLY A 69 -10.74 -8.98 0.00
N ASP A 70 -11.15 -9.46 1.16
CA ASP A 70 -12.43 -10.16 1.32
C ASP A 70 -13.58 -9.17 1.54
N LEU A 71 -14.01 -8.51 0.47
CA LEU A 71 -15.10 -7.53 0.52
C LEU A 71 -16.43 -8.16 0.95
N ALA A 72 -16.72 -9.38 0.52
CA ALA A 72 -17.98 -10.05 0.82
C ALA A 72 -18.13 -10.27 2.34
N THR A 73 -17.09 -10.81 2.99
CA THR A 73 -17.09 -10.97 4.44
C THR A 73 -17.09 -9.63 5.17
N LEU A 74 -16.37 -8.63 4.66
CA LEU A 74 -16.35 -7.30 5.26
C LEU A 74 -17.72 -6.61 5.24
N ILE A 75 -18.49 -6.75 4.16
CA ILE A 75 -19.88 -6.27 4.09
C ILE A 75 -20.76 -6.96 5.15
N LEU A 76 -20.63 -8.27 5.33
CA LEU A 76 -21.37 -8.99 6.36
C LEU A 76 -21.01 -8.51 7.77
N ILE A 77 -19.74 -8.23 8.03
CA ILE A 77 -19.29 -7.63 9.29
C ILE A 77 -19.90 -6.24 9.45
N ALA A 78 -19.85 -5.39 8.42
CA ALA A 78 -20.40 -4.04 8.44
C ALA A 78 -21.92 -4.04 8.74
N GLN A 79 -22.68 -4.94 8.12
CA GLN A 79 -24.13 -5.07 8.35
C GLN A 79 -24.46 -5.50 9.78
N ARG A 80 -23.64 -6.37 10.38
CA ARG A 80 -23.91 -6.94 11.70
C ARG A 80 -23.37 -6.07 12.85
N ASN A 81 -22.20 -5.49 12.65
CA ASN A 81 -21.48 -4.67 13.62
C ASN A 81 -20.64 -3.58 12.92
N PRO A 82 -21.27 -2.48 12.49
CA PRO A 82 -20.56 -1.38 11.83
C PRO A 82 -19.40 -0.80 12.65
N ALA A 83 -19.49 -0.86 13.99
CA ALA A 83 -18.45 -0.36 14.88
C ALA A 83 -17.11 -1.09 14.69
N ALA A 84 -17.13 -2.35 14.25
CA ALA A 84 -15.91 -3.12 13.99
C ALA A 84 -15.02 -2.49 12.91
N LEU A 85 -15.60 -1.75 11.95
CA LEU A 85 -14.84 -1.06 10.89
C LEU A 85 -13.91 0.03 11.44
N PHE A 86 -14.30 0.64 12.55
CA PHE A 86 -13.63 1.82 13.11
C PHE A 86 -12.76 1.50 14.33
N GLN A 87 -12.80 0.27 14.85
CA GLN A 87 -11.98 -0.11 15.99
C GLN A 87 -10.52 -0.31 15.59
N LYS A 88 -9.64 0.47 16.25
CA LYS A 88 -8.21 0.44 16.00
C LYS A 88 -7.54 -0.77 16.63
N GLY A 89 -6.45 -1.20 16.03
CA GLY A 89 -5.51 -2.17 16.58
C GLY A 89 -4.47 -2.52 15.53
N ASN A 90 -3.62 -3.50 15.80
CA ASN A 90 -2.60 -3.88 14.83
C ASN A 90 -3.13 -4.99 13.91
N ILE A 91 -2.54 -5.12 12.72
CA ILE A 91 -2.77 -6.21 11.79
C ILE A 91 -1.51 -6.43 10.97
N THR A 92 -1.17 -7.68 10.65
CA THR A 92 -0.13 -8.00 9.68
C THR A 92 -0.78 -8.51 8.41
N ASP A 93 -0.46 -7.90 7.28
CA ASP A 93 -0.97 -8.36 6.00
C ASP A 93 -0.22 -9.59 5.50
N PRO A 94 -0.72 -10.25 4.43
CA PRO A 94 -0.05 -11.40 3.85
C PRO A 94 1.32 -11.12 3.19
N ARG A 95 1.76 -9.85 3.17
CA ARG A 95 3.07 -9.37 2.71
C ARG A 95 3.98 -8.98 3.87
N GLU A 96 3.64 -9.38 5.09
CA GLU A 96 4.42 -9.12 6.30
C GLU A 96 4.59 -7.61 6.57
N ARG A 97 3.64 -6.79 6.11
CA ARG A 97 3.48 -5.42 6.60
C ARG A 97 2.66 -5.45 7.87
N THR A 98 3.25 -5.02 8.97
CA THR A 98 2.53 -4.85 10.24
C THR A 98 2.08 -3.41 10.36
N PHE A 99 0.78 -3.18 10.34
CA PHE A 99 0.15 -1.89 10.56
C PHE A 99 -0.20 -1.74 12.04
N TYR A 100 0.10 -0.57 12.63
CA TYR A 100 -0.08 -0.31 14.05
C TYR A 100 -1.23 0.66 14.31
N ASN A 101 -2.05 0.35 15.32
CA ASN A 101 -3.12 1.22 15.81
C ASN A 101 -4.03 1.77 14.68
N VAL A 102 -4.45 0.89 13.77
CA VAL A 102 -5.22 1.24 12.58
C VAL A 102 -6.59 0.57 12.61
N SER A 103 -7.61 1.22 12.04
CA SER A 103 -8.94 0.62 11.82
C SER A 103 -9.05 0.00 10.43
N ALA A 104 -10.09 -0.81 10.19
CA ALA A 104 -10.38 -1.31 8.84
C ALA A 104 -10.67 -0.15 7.87
N TRP A 105 -11.41 0.87 8.33
CA TRP A 105 -11.68 2.09 7.57
C TRP A 105 -10.40 2.82 7.14
N GLN A 106 -9.46 3.03 8.06
CA GLN A 106 -8.19 3.68 7.76
C GLN A 106 -7.33 2.87 6.78
N LEU A 107 -7.33 1.54 6.91
CA LEU A 107 -6.63 0.66 5.94
C LEU A 107 -7.21 0.77 4.53
N ILE A 108 -8.55 0.84 4.38
CA ILE A 108 -9.19 0.99 3.07
C ILE A 108 -8.71 2.27 2.37
N LEU A 109 -8.71 3.39 3.12
CA LEU A 109 -8.26 4.68 2.60
C LEU A 109 -6.76 4.66 2.28
N PHE A 110 -5.96 4.07 3.17
CA PHE A 110 -4.50 3.97 3.01
C PHE A 110 -4.08 3.13 1.81
N LEU A 111 -4.70 1.97 1.61
CA LEU A 111 -4.44 1.08 0.46
C LEU A 111 -5.02 1.62 -0.84
N CYS A 112 -5.69 2.77 -0.77
CA CYS A 112 -6.40 3.39 -1.85
C CYS A 112 -7.47 2.50 -2.51
N ASP A 113 -8.21 1.76 -1.70
CA ASP A 113 -9.21 0.79 -2.18
C ASP A 113 -10.60 1.43 -2.32
N VAL A 114 -10.76 2.19 -3.38
CA VAL A 114 -11.98 2.93 -3.71
C VAL A 114 -13.20 2.04 -3.84
N ASP A 115 -13.06 0.87 -4.48
CA ASP A 115 -14.21 -0.02 -4.68
C ASP A 115 -14.71 -0.55 -3.35
N MET A 116 -13.79 -0.96 -2.48
CA MET A 116 -14.13 -1.41 -1.13
C MET A 116 -14.78 -0.28 -0.34
N LYS A 117 -14.24 0.95 -0.38
CA LYS A 117 -14.87 2.13 0.22
C LYS A 117 -16.31 2.30 -0.28
N ASN A 118 -16.49 2.43 -1.59
CA ASN A 118 -17.78 2.75 -2.20
C ASN A 118 -18.84 1.66 -1.95
N GLN A 119 -18.45 0.39 -1.96
CA GLN A 119 -19.36 -0.72 -1.67
C GLN A 119 -19.68 -0.83 -0.17
N LEU A 120 -18.81 -0.37 0.73
CA LEU A 120 -19.08 -0.35 2.17
C LEU A 120 -19.91 0.85 2.61
N MET A 121 -19.81 1.99 1.93
CA MET A 121 -20.50 3.23 2.30
C MET A 121 -22.00 3.06 2.60
N PRO A 122 -22.80 2.33 1.79
CA PRO A 122 -24.23 2.11 2.06
C PRO A 122 -24.52 1.37 3.38
N PHE A 123 -23.53 0.67 3.94
CA PHE A 123 -23.66 -0.11 5.17
C PHE A 123 -23.12 0.61 6.41
N ILE A 124 -22.64 1.86 6.28
CA ILE A 124 -22.17 2.68 7.40
C ILE A 124 -23.35 3.52 7.91
N PRO A 125 -23.90 3.26 9.11
CA PRO A 125 -24.98 4.07 9.66
C PRO A 125 -24.54 5.50 9.96
N GLU A 126 -25.49 6.43 9.93
CA GLU A 126 -25.27 7.87 10.15
C GLU A 126 -24.40 8.18 11.38
N GLN A 127 -24.69 7.52 12.51
CA GLN A 127 -23.96 7.71 13.77
C GLN A 127 -22.46 7.38 13.69
N PHE A 128 -22.02 6.61 12.69
CA PHE A 128 -20.62 6.27 12.47
C PHE A 128 -19.93 7.17 11.44
N LYS A 129 -20.67 7.98 10.68
CA LYS A 129 -20.06 8.89 9.68
C LYS A 129 -19.11 9.90 10.33
N ALA A 130 -19.44 10.44 11.50
CA ALA A 130 -18.56 11.33 12.24
C ALA A 130 -17.24 10.64 12.65
N ILE A 131 -17.29 9.34 12.98
CA ILE A 131 -16.10 8.55 13.31
C ILE A 131 -15.29 8.28 12.03
N ALA A 132 -15.95 7.95 10.92
CA ALA A 132 -15.33 7.79 9.61
C ALA A 132 -14.57 9.06 9.21
N GLN A 133 -15.24 10.22 9.28
CA GLN A 133 -14.63 11.52 8.95
C GLN A 133 -13.44 11.84 9.86
N LYS A 134 -13.58 11.63 11.17
CA LYS A 134 -12.47 11.82 12.11
C LYS A 134 -11.26 10.95 11.72
N GLN A 135 -11.48 9.67 11.43
CA GLN A 135 -10.41 8.76 11.05
C GLN A 135 -9.80 9.06 9.69
N THR A 136 -10.58 9.58 8.74
CA THR A 136 -10.08 10.13 7.47
C THR A 136 -9.15 11.32 7.73
N ASN A 137 -9.55 12.26 8.58
CA ASN A 137 -8.75 13.44 8.92
C ASN A 137 -7.44 13.06 9.66
N GLU A 138 -7.45 11.99 10.46
CA GLU A 138 -6.26 11.49 11.14
C GLU A 138 -5.16 11.01 10.16
N LEU A 139 -5.52 10.56 8.95
CA LEU A 139 -4.55 10.16 7.93
C LEU A 139 -3.73 11.36 7.44
N GLY A 140 -4.37 12.51 7.25
CA GLY A 140 -3.73 13.76 6.83
C GLY A 140 -2.84 13.63 5.60
N SER A 141 -1.76 14.39 5.57
CA SER A 141 -0.75 14.40 4.48
C SER A 141 0.65 14.24 5.06
N GLY A 142 0.98 13.04 5.49
CA GLY A 142 2.22 12.78 6.21
C GLY A 142 3.23 11.93 5.47
N GLY A 143 4.50 12.16 5.76
CA GLY A 143 5.65 11.50 5.16
C GLY A 143 6.26 12.34 4.05
N ALA A 144 7.55 12.70 4.15
CA ALA A 144 8.24 13.37 3.06
C ALA A 144 8.39 12.44 1.84
N ASP A 145 8.10 12.95 0.65
CA ASP A 145 8.50 12.29 -0.58
C ASP A 145 10.00 12.46 -0.82
N LEU A 146 10.71 11.36 -1.04
CA LEU A 146 12.08 11.39 -1.52
C LEU A 146 12.03 11.30 -3.03
N ILE A 147 12.49 12.34 -3.72
CA ILE A 147 12.33 12.53 -5.16
C ILE A 147 13.70 12.59 -5.80
N LYS A 148 13.91 11.88 -6.90
CA LYS A 148 15.11 12.00 -7.74
C LYS A 148 14.73 12.64 -9.06
N LEU A 149 15.36 13.76 -9.41
CA LEU A 149 15.15 14.43 -10.70
C LEU A 149 16.39 14.33 -11.59
N SER A 150 16.15 14.23 -12.90
CA SER A 150 17.22 14.30 -13.92
C SER A 150 17.52 15.74 -14.37
N ARG A 151 16.72 16.71 -13.94
CA ARG A 151 16.84 18.14 -14.26
C ARG A 151 16.99 18.93 -12.96
N ASP A 152 17.60 20.11 -13.07
CA ASP A 152 17.73 21.03 -11.96
C ASP A 152 16.35 21.37 -11.37
N PRO A 153 16.10 21.02 -10.09
CA PRO A 153 14.81 21.25 -9.45
C PRO A 153 14.40 22.72 -9.39
N GLN A 154 15.34 23.67 -9.30
CA GLN A 154 15.01 25.10 -9.29
C GLN A 154 14.54 25.57 -10.66
N ALA A 155 15.19 25.13 -11.73
CA ALA A 155 14.77 25.43 -13.09
C ALA A 155 13.39 24.83 -13.38
N VAL A 156 13.16 23.58 -12.97
CA VAL A 156 11.85 22.92 -13.09
C VAL A 156 10.78 23.73 -12.35
N ALA A 157 11.01 24.10 -11.08
CA ALA A 157 10.05 24.86 -10.28
C ALA A 157 9.77 26.27 -10.83
N PHE A 158 10.78 26.91 -11.44
CA PHE A 158 10.66 28.23 -12.04
C PHE A 158 9.84 28.19 -13.33
N GLU A 159 10.02 27.16 -14.16
CA GLU A 159 9.21 26.94 -15.37
C GLU A 159 7.76 26.63 -14.99
N ASP A 160 7.57 25.65 -14.11
CA ASP A 160 6.27 25.20 -13.61
C ASP A 160 6.50 24.35 -12.35
N PHE A 161 6.01 24.83 -11.19
CA PHE A 161 6.12 24.08 -9.95
C PHE A 161 5.50 22.68 -10.05
N ASP A 162 4.48 22.49 -10.90
CA ASP A 162 3.89 21.17 -11.09
C ASP A 162 4.91 20.19 -11.70
N GLY A 163 5.97 20.63 -12.35
CA GLY A 163 7.08 19.77 -12.76
C GLY A 163 7.82 19.08 -11.59
N LEU A 164 7.66 19.55 -10.36
CA LEU A 164 8.13 18.86 -9.14
C LEU A 164 7.08 17.88 -8.58
N THR A 165 5.80 18.06 -8.93
CA THR A 165 4.71 17.21 -8.46
C THR A 165 4.44 16.06 -9.41
N GLN A 166 4.78 16.21 -10.69
CA GLN A 166 4.55 15.21 -11.71
C GLN A 166 5.64 15.18 -12.79
N PHE A 167 5.88 13.99 -13.34
CA PHE A 167 6.79 13.75 -14.46
C PHE A 167 6.01 13.21 -15.66
N LYS A 168 6.06 13.91 -16.79
CA LYS A 168 5.41 13.47 -18.03
C LYS A 168 6.39 12.68 -18.90
N GLN A 169 5.95 11.52 -19.37
CA GLN A 169 6.68 10.69 -20.33
C GLN A 169 5.76 10.33 -21.49
N THR A 170 6.28 10.49 -22.71
CA THR A 170 5.60 9.97 -23.90
C THR A 170 6.06 8.56 -24.19
N LEU A 171 5.14 7.59 -24.13
CA LEU A 171 5.40 6.19 -24.43
C LEU A 171 4.95 5.86 -25.86
N PRO A 172 5.81 5.23 -26.69
CA PRO A 172 5.40 4.70 -27.98
C PRO A 172 4.52 3.46 -27.80
N LEU A 173 3.53 3.31 -28.67
CA LEU A 173 2.61 2.18 -28.70
C LEU A 173 2.83 1.34 -29.97
N ILE A 174 2.41 0.07 -29.93
CA ILE A 174 2.57 -0.89 -31.05
C ILE A 174 1.89 -0.40 -32.33
N ASP A 175 0.75 0.27 -32.18
CA ASP A 175 -0.01 0.84 -33.30
C ASP A 175 0.64 2.10 -33.90
N GLY A 176 1.84 2.46 -33.43
CA GLY A 176 2.59 3.65 -33.84
C GLY A 176 2.12 4.93 -33.18
N THR A 177 1.07 4.89 -32.37
CA THR A 177 0.61 6.07 -31.62
C THR A 177 1.53 6.35 -30.43
N ARG A 178 1.37 7.53 -29.84
CA ARG A 178 2.12 7.99 -28.66
C ARG A 178 1.14 8.36 -27.57
N LYS A 179 1.38 7.85 -26.37
CA LYS A 179 0.59 8.19 -25.19
C LYS A 179 1.45 8.96 -24.20
N GLU A 180 1.02 10.17 -23.85
CA GLU A 180 1.58 10.88 -22.70
C GLU A 180 1.01 10.27 -21.42
N VAL A 181 1.92 9.99 -20.48
CA VAL A 181 1.66 9.42 -19.16
C VAL A 181 2.27 10.34 -18.12
N THR A 182 1.55 10.58 -17.03
CA THR A 182 1.95 11.52 -15.98
C THR A 182 2.21 10.75 -14.69
N PHE A 183 3.46 10.68 -14.27
CA PHE A 183 3.85 9.97 -13.05
C PHE A 183 3.90 10.92 -11.86
N PRO A 184 3.34 10.54 -10.70
CA PRO A 184 3.44 11.34 -9.49
C PRO A 184 4.88 11.41 -8.97
N LEU A 185 5.27 12.57 -8.43
CA LEU A 185 6.56 12.78 -7.77
C LEU A 185 6.35 13.27 -6.33
N LEU A 186 6.05 14.57 -6.15
CA LEU A 186 5.70 15.18 -4.86
C LEU A 186 4.20 15.06 -4.63
N GLU A 187 3.79 13.94 -4.03
CA GLU A 187 2.39 13.69 -3.71
C GLU A 187 2.00 14.29 -2.36
N ASN A 188 2.88 14.16 -1.37
CA ASN A 188 2.69 14.71 -0.03
C ASN A 188 3.07 16.20 0.00
N VAL A 189 2.75 16.86 1.11
CA VAL A 189 2.97 18.31 1.26
C VAL A 189 4.46 18.64 1.16
N ASP A 190 5.30 17.79 1.75
CA ASP A 190 6.74 18.00 1.80
C ASP A 190 7.51 16.92 1.03
N GLY A 191 8.65 17.32 0.46
CA GLY A 191 9.59 16.38 -0.15
C GLY A 191 11.03 16.84 -0.12
N ILE A 192 11.94 15.86 -0.17
CA ILE A 192 13.37 16.04 -0.35
C ILE A 192 13.72 15.66 -1.78
N VAL A 193 14.17 16.63 -2.55
CA VAL A 193 14.55 16.46 -3.96
C VAL A 193 16.05 16.30 -4.07
N TYR A 194 16.48 15.21 -4.69
CA TYR A 194 17.84 14.91 -5.07
C TYR A 194 18.05 15.20 -6.56
N PHE A 195 19.16 15.86 -6.87
CA PHE A 195 19.59 16.11 -8.24
C PHE A 195 21.10 15.94 -8.34
N GLN A 196 21.55 15.22 -9.37
CA GLN A 196 22.96 15.15 -9.73
C GLN A 196 23.18 15.90 -11.02
N ASP A 197 24.07 16.89 -10.99
CA ASP A 197 24.35 17.72 -12.16
C ASP A 197 25.30 17.03 -13.16
N LYS A 198 25.63 17.76 -14.23
CA LYS A 198 26.53 17.29 -15.29
C LYS A 198 27.96 17.06 -14.80
N ASN A 199 28.38 17.74 -13.74
CA ASN A 199 29.69 17.60 -13.10
C ASN A 199 29.71 16.48 -12.05
N LYS A 200 28.59 15.75 -11.88
CA LYS A 200 28.38 14.72 -10.86
C LYS A 200 28.29 15.27 -9.44
N GLU A 201 28.16 16.58 -9.26
CA GLU A 201 27.86 17.19 -7.96
C GLU A 201 26.41 16.92 -7.60
N VAL A 202 26.18 16.72 -6.31
CA VAL A 202 24.87 16.33 -5.78
C VAL A 202 24.28 17.47 -4.97
N HIS A 203 23.03 17.76 -5.29
CA HIS A 203 22.26 18.86 -4.73
C HIS A 203 21.01 18.30 -4.07
N PHE A 204 20.68 18.82 -2.89
CA PHE A 204 19.46 18.48 -2.16
C PHE A 204 18.59 19.72 -2.03
N TYR A 205 17.28 19.53 -2.10
CA TYR A 205 16.31 20.61 -1.92
C TYR A 205 15.14 20.14 -1.06
N TYR A 206 14.59 21.06 -0.29
CA TYR A 206 13.29 20.90 0.33
C TYR A 206 12.24 21.52 -0.58
N ALA A 207 11.23 20.75 -0.95
CA ALA A 207 10.08 21.24 -1.71
C ALA A 207 8.81 21.16 -0.85
N ASN A 208 8.00 22.21 -0.89
CA ASN A 208 6.69 22.22 -0.26
C ASN A 208 5.61 22.52 -1.32
N ARG A 209 4.66 21.59 -1.46
CA ARG A 209 3.64 21.60 -2.49
C ARG A 209 2.58 22.68 -2.27
N GLU A 210 2.20 22.93 -1.01
CA GLU A 210 1.15 23.90 -0.67
C GLU A 210 1.63 25.33 -0.86
N SER A 211 2.83 25.65 -0.37
CA SER A 211 3.45 26.96 -0.56
C SER A 211 4.08 27.13 -1.95
N LYS A 212 4.18 26.06 -2.73
CA LYS A 212 4.87 26.01 -4.03
C LYS A 212 6.30 26.56 -3.97
N THR A 213 7.03 26.18 -2.92
CA THR A 213 8.41 26.64 -2.69
C THR A 213 9.40 25.51 -2.83
N ILE A 214 10.62 25.87 -3.25
CA ILE A 214 11.79 24.99 -3.23
C ILE A 214 12.96 25.74 -2.60
N THR A 215 13.68 25.09 -1.69
CA THR A 215 14.82 25.69 -0.96
C THR A 215 16.00 24.73 -1.00
N SER A 216 17.19 25.23 -1.35
CA SER A 216 18.41 24.42 -1.34
C SER A 216 18.77 24.00 0.08
N LEU A 217 19.17 22.74 0.24
CA LEU A 217 19.59 22.15 1.51
C LEU A 217 21.09 21.87 1.48
N VAL A 218 21.77 22.29 2.53
CA VAL A 218 23.18 21.98 2.75
C VAL A 218 23.27 21.04 3.95
N PRO A 219 23.84 19.83 3.81
CA PRO A 219 23.96 18.91 4.92
C PRO A 219 24.97 19.41 5.97
N ASP A 220 24.57 19.35 7.24
CA ASP A 220 25.39 19.69 8.41
C ASP A 220 26.18 18.46 8.88
N LEU A 221 27.36 18.24 8.30
CA LEU A 221 28.20 17.06 8.52
C LEU A 221 29.27 17.32 9.59
N LYS A 222 28.86 17.38 10.85
CA LYS A 222 29.75 17.73 11.99
C LYS A 222 30.67 16.60 12.43
N SER A 223 30.28 15.34 12.20
CA SER A 223 31.02 14.16 12.64
C SER A 223 31.25 13.16 11.50
N GLU A 224 32.19 12.21 11.69
CA GLU A 224 32.37 11.10 10.75
C GLU A 224 31.13 10.20 10.66
N GLU A 225 30.39 10.06 11.76
CA GLU A 225 29.10 9.35 11.76
C GLU A 225 28.10 10.05 10.83
N ASP A 226 28.01 11.38 10.87
CA ASP A 226 27.12 12.14 9.99
C ASP A 226 27.50 11.96 8.52
N LYS A 227 28.80 11.91 8.21
CA LYS A 227 29.28 11.64 6.84
C LYS A 227 28.88 10.24 6.37
N GLN A 228 28.99 9.23 7.23
CA GLN A 228 28.57 7.85 6.91
C GLN A 228 27.06 7.75 6.69
N LEU A 229 26.28 8.37 7.58
CA LEU A 229 24.82 8.42 7.47
C LEU A 229 24.38 9.16 6.20
N PHE A 230 25.02 10.30 5.89
CA PHE A 230 24.75 11.04 4.66
C PHE A 230 25.14 10.25 3.41
N ALA A 231 26.26 9.53 3.42
CA ALA A 231 26.67 8.68 2.30
C ALA A 231 25.67 7.54 2.06
N ALA A 232 25.16 6.90 3.12
CA ALA A 232 24.11 5.89 3.03
C ALA A 232 22.79 6.48 2.51
N PHE A 233 22.41 7.67 3.01
CA PHE A 233 21.21 8.38 2.55
C PHE A 233 21.33 8.75 1.06
N LYS A 234 22.48 9.28 0.63
CA LYS A 234 22.79 9.56 -0.78
C LYS A 234 22.71 8.30 -1.65
N ALA A 235 23.31 7.19 -1.22
CA ALA A 235 23.27 5.93 -1.94
C ALA A 235 21.84 5.42 -2.15
N SER A 236 20.93 5.69 -1.20
CA SER A 236 19.51 5.35 -1.35
C SER A 236 18.82 6.10 -2.51
N PHE A 237 19.22 7.35 -2.78
CA PHE A 237 18.76 8.10 -3.97
C PHE A 237 19.46 7.64 -5.24
N ASP A 238 20.74 7.29 -5.17
CA ASP A 238 21.47 6.77 -6.33
C ASP A 238 20.81 5.50 -6.89
N ALA A 239 20.25 4.66 -6.02
CA ALA A 239 19.49 3.46 -6.38
C ALA A 239 18.11 3.75 -7.01
N MET A 240 17.56 4.96 -6.87
CA MET A 240 16.26 5.32 -7.44
C MET A 240 16.35 5.60 -8.95
N GLU A 241 15.26 5.35 -9.66
CA GLU A 241 15.10 5.72 -11.07
C GLU A 241 15.01 7.25 -11.21
N ASN A 242 15.47 7.80 -12.34
CA ASN A 242 15.35 9.24 -12.57
C ASN A 242 13.87 9.65 -12.75
N ASN A 243 13.54 10.82 -12.23
CA ASN A 243 12.17 11.35 -12.19
C ASN A 243 11.23 10.33 -11.55
N SER A 244 11.59 9.87 -10.37
CA SER A 244 10.79 8.97 -9.54
C SER A 244 10.75 9.47 -8.09
N SER A 245 9.79 8.96 -7.32
CA SER A 245 9.70 9.22 -5.90
C SER A 245 9.43 7.94 -5.10
N ARG A 246 9.76 8.01 -3.81
CA ARG A 246 9.36 7.02 -2.81
C ARG A 246 9.14 7.68 -1.46
N ARG A 247 8.55 6.94 -0.53
CA ARG A 247 8.29 7.41 0.82
C ARG A 247 9.52 7.26 1.69
N SER A 248 9.68 8.21 2.60
CA SER A 248 10.74 8.16 3.61
C SER A 248 10.31 7.36 4.85
N SER A 249 11.23 6.53 5.31
CA SER A 249 11.15 5.81 6.58
C SER A 249 11.26 6.73 7.81
N ASP A 250 11.03 6.18 9.00
CA ASP A 250 11.24 6.87 10.28
C ASP A 250 12.71 7.30 10.44
N THR A 251 13.64 6.39 10.12
CA THR A 251 15.08 6.66 10.17
C THR A 251 15.46 7.79 9.21
N GLU A 252 14.92 7.78 7.99
CA GLU A 252 15.18 8.85 7.03
C GLU A 252 14.60 10.20 7.47
N HIS A 253 13.44 10.24 8.12
CA HIS A 253 12.92 11.49 8.71
C HIS A 253 13.85 12.04 9.80
N GLN A 254 14.35 11.17 10.68
CA GLN A 254 15.29 11.56 11.71
C GLN A 254 16.60 12.08 11.10
N LEU A 255 17.08 11.43 10.04
CA LEU A 255 18.25 11.87 9.28
C LEU A 255 18.00 13.23 8.61
N ILE A 256 16.83 13.44 8.02
CA ILE A 256 16.49 14.70 7.37
C ILE A 256 16.50 15.85 8.38
N ALA A 257 15.89 15.63 9.55
CA ALA A 257 15.91 16.60 10.63
C ALA A 257 17.32 16.86 11.18
N LYS A 258 18.13 15.81 11.33
CA LYS A 258 19.50 15.89 11.85
C LYS A 258 20.45 16.59 10.88
N LEU A 259 20.45 16.18 9.62
CA LEU A 259 21.43 16.58 8.61
C LEU A 259 21.04 17.87 7.90
N PHE A 260 19.76 18.14 7.67
CA PHE A 260 19.33 19.31 6.91
C PHE A 260 18.56 20.35 7.73
N ASN A 261 18.32 20.09 9.02
CA ASN A 261 17.44 20.91 9.86
C ASN A 261 16.04 21.14 9.24
N ALA A 262 15.58 20.20 8.42
CA ALA A 262 14.26 20.21 7.80
C ALA A 262 13.29 19.34 8.60
N LYS A 263 12.05 19.79 8.78
CA LYS A 263 11.02 19.10 9.58
C LYS A 263 9.78 18.82 8.73
N PRO A 264 9.88 17.91 7.75
CA PRO A 264 8.73 17.55 6.93
C PRO A 264 7.60 16.97 7.80
N GLN A 265 6.35 17.16 7.35
CA GLN A 265 5.15 16.65 8.01
C GLN A 265 5.21 15.13 8.16
N ARG A 266 4.89 14.64 9.36
CA ARG A 266 4.82 13.21 9.70
C ARG A 266 3.45 12.92 10.31
N GLN A 267 2.58 12.30 9.51
CA GLN A 267 1.20 11.98 9.86
C GLN A 267 0.78 10.70 9.11
N GLY A 268 -0.31 10.07 9.53
CA GLY A 268 -0.86 8.88 8.88
C GLY A 268 -0.60 7.60 9.67
N ILE A 269 -0.78 6.47 8.99
CA ILE A 269 -0.66 5.14 9.57
C ILE A 269 0.81 4.79 9.75
N GLN A 270 1.13 4.28 10.94
CA GLN A 270 2.41 3.67 11.21
C GLN A 270 2.39 2.21 10.76
N TYR A 271 3.40 1.81 9.99
CA TYR A 271 3.58 0.44 9.60
C TYR A 271 5.05 0.06 9.52
N GLU A 272 5.33 -1.23 9.66
CA GLU A 272 6.64 -1.81 9.47
C GLU A 272 6.61 -2.77 8.30
N HIS A 273 7.60 -2.68 7.42
CA HIS A 273 7.79 -3.57 6.29
C HIS A 273 9.26 -3.96 6.20
N GLN A 274 9.55 -5.26 6.22
CA GLN A 274 10.92 -5.78 6.18
C GLN A 274 11.84 -5.16 7.26
N GLY A 275 11.29 -4.92 8.46
CA GLY A 275 11.99 -4.29 9.59
C GLY A 275 12.19 -2.77 9.47
N ILE A 276 11.71 -2.14 8.40
CA ILE A 276 11.77 -0.69 8.22
C ILE A 276 10.42 -0.09 8.59
N ARG A 277 10.45 0.95 9.44
CA ARG A 277 9.24 1.64 9.89
C ARG A 277 8.93 2.88 9.07
N TYR A 278 7.65 3.07 8.84
CA TYR A 278 7.08 4.14 8.04
C TYR A 278 5.89 4.76 8.77
N GLN A 279 5.59 6.01 8.43
CA GLN A 279 4.36 6.69 8.81
C GLN A 279 3.90 7.55 7.64
N ASP A 280 2.74 7.22 7.09
CA ASP A 280 2.27 7.78 5.83
C ASP A 280 0.75 7.78 5.77
N SER A 281 0.18 8.73 5.04
CA SER A 281 -1.26 8.86 4.86
C SER A 281 -1.83 7.87 3.86
N ARG A 282 -1.00 7.35 2.95
CA ARG A 282 -1.41 6.41 1.89
C ARG A 282 -0.25 5.53 1.45
N THR A 283 -0.59 4.40 0.85
CA THR A 283 0.39 3.53 0.20
C THR A 283 1.07 4.28 -0.94
N SER A 284 2.39 4.11 -1.06
CA SER A 284 3.09 4.48 -2.29
C SER A 284 2.87 3.41 -3.35
N PHE A 285 2.64 3.84 -4.59
CA PHE A 285 2.53 2.92 -5.71
C PHE A 285 3.93 2.60 -6.27
N SER A 286 4.67 1.73 -5.56
CA SER A 286 6.01 1.27 -5.93
C SER A 286 6.02 0.57 -7.31
N LEU A 287 4.88 -0.01 -7.70
CA LEU A 287 4.70 -0.75 -8.93
C LEU A 287 5.01 0.07 -10.19
N ILE A 288 4.59 1.34 -10.24
CA ILE A 288 4.85 2.21 -11.40
C ILE A 288 6.36 2.32 -11.66
N ASN A 289 7.14 2.58 -10.61
CA ASN A 289 8.59 2.75 -10.72
C ASN A 289 9.28 1.42 -11.06
N ALA A 290 8.78 0.30 -10.52
CA ALA A 290 9.25 -1.04 -10.87
C ALA A 290 9.04 -1.31 -12.37
N TYR A 291 7.85 -1.04 -12.93
CA TYR A 291 7.58 -1.20 -14.35
C TYR A 291 8.45 -0.30 -15.22
N ARG A 292 8.59 0.99 -14.87
CA ARG A 292 9.46 1.94 -15.61
C ARG A 292 10.90 1.45 -15.68
N THR A 293 11.45 1.02 -14.54
CA THR A 293 12.81 0.49 -14.46
C THR A 293 12.95 -0.78 -15.29
N SER A 294 11.98 -1.70 -15.22
CA SER A 294 11.99 -2.92 -16.02
C SER A 294 11.98 -2.61 -17.52
N ILE A 295 11.12 -1.69 -17.98
CA ILE A 295 11.08 -1.27 -19.39
C ILE A 295 12.43 -0.71 -19.83
N ARG A 296 13.02 0.21 -19.05
CA ARG A 296 14.34 0.75 -19.35
C ARG A 296 15.40 -0.36 -19.43
N LEU A 297 15.42 -1.28 -18.47
CA LEU A 297 16.37 -2.40 -18.49
C LEU A 297 16.23 -3.25 -19.74
N TYR A 298 15.00 -3.49 -20.21
CA TYR A 298 14.74 -4.18 -21.48
C TYR A 298 15.22 -3.36 -22.69
N ASP A 299 14.99 -2.04 -22.71
CA ASP A 299 15.41 -1.16 -23.81
C ASP A 299 16.95 -0.98 -23.87
N GLU A 300 17.64 -1.14 -22.74
CA GLU A 300 19.11 -1.11 -22.63
C GLU A 300 19.79 -2.42 -23.07
N VAL A 301 19.04 -3.52 -23.21
CA VAL A 301 19.62 -4.82 -23.59
C VAL A 301 20.20 -4.76 -24.99
N GLN A 302 21.51 -4.95 -25.07
CA GLN A 302 22.20 -5.24 -26.32
C GLN A 302 22.31 -6.76 -26.51
N ASN A 303 22.26 -7.23 -27.76
CA ASN A 303 22.47 -8.64 -28.10
C ASN A 303 21.54 -9.65 -27.39
N TYR A 304 20.30 -9.26 -27.08
CA TYR A 304 19.28 -10.15 -26.49
C TYR A 304 19.63 -10.76 -25.12
N GLN A 305 20.54 -10.14 -24.35
CA GLN A 305 20.89 -10.55 -22.99
C GLN A 305 19.88 -10.04 -21.94
N TYR A 306 18.70 -10.63 -21.90
CA TYR A 306 17.58 -10.19 -21.06
C TYR A 306 17.65 -10.59 -19.59
N GLU A 307 18.68 -11.34 -19.18
CA GLU A 307 18.77 -11.93 -17.83
C GLU A 307 18.58 -10.91 -16.69
N LYS A 308 19.18 -9.72 -16.83
CA LYS A 308 19.03 -8.64 -15.85
C LYS A 308 17.58 -8.13 -15.79
N ALA A 309 16.95 -7.94 -16.94
CA ALA A 309 15.57 -7.46 -17.02
C ALA A 309 14.57 -8.51 -16.53
N ASP A 310 14.76 -9.77 -16.88
CA ASP A 310 13.94 -10.91 -16.44
C ASP A 310 14.06 -11.14 -14.93
N THR A 311 15.27 -11.04 -14.38
CA THR A 311 15.50 -11.10 -12.93
C THR A 311 14.81 -9.94 -12.23
N TYR A 312 14.97 -8.72 -12.75
CA TYR A 312 14.29 -7.54 -12.20
C TYR A 312 12.76 -7.67 -12.26
N TRP A 313 12.22 -8.21 -13.36
CA TRP A 313 10.79 -8.47 -13.51
C TRP A 313 10.29 -9.42 -12.41
N ARG A 314 10.92 -10.58 -12.23
CA ARG A 314 10.50 -11.55 -11.22
C ARG A 314 10.66 -11.03 -9.80
N GLU A 315 11.80 -10.43 -9.48
CA GLU A 315 12.18 -10.13 -8.11
C GLU A 315 11.75 -8.75 -7.62
N VAL A 316 11.62 -7.77 -8.51
CA VAL A 316 11.26 -6.39 -8.13
C VAL A 316 9.85 -6.06 -8.58
N VAL A 317 9.51 -6.30 -9.84
CA VAL A 317 8.13 -6.10 -10.31
C VAL A 317 7.18 -7.06 -9.59
N GLY A 318 7.52 -8.35 -9.48
CA GLY A 318 6.69 -9.33 -8.75
C GLY A 318 6.47 -8.99 -7.27
N LYS A 319 7.46 -8.40 -6.58
CA LYS A 319 7.30 -7.93 -5.20
C LYS A 319 6.36 -6.75 -5.11
N ALA A 320 6.58 -5.71 -5.92
CA ALA A 320 5.72 -4.54 -5.98
C ALA A 320 4.27 -4.91 -6.37
N GLN A 321 4.14 -5.83 -7.32
CA GLN A 321 2.85 -6.40 -7.72
C GLN A 321 2.10 -7.01 -6.53
N GLY A 322 2.87 -7.59 -5.62
CA GLY A 322 2.39 -8.13 -4.39
C GLY A 322 1.88 -7.15 -3.35
N GLU A 323 2.52 -6.00 -3.28
CA GLU A 323 2.18 -4.92 -2.36
C GLU A 323 0.89 -4.22 -2.78
N GLU A 324 0.54 -4.30 -4.07
CA GLU A 324 -0.55 -3.59 -4.74
C GLU A 324 -1.52 -4.56 -5.47
N MET A 325 -1.63 -5.79 -4.98
CA MET A 325 -2.32 -6.87 -5.70
C MET A 325 -3.79 -6.56 -6.04
N TRP A 326 -4.51 -5.84 -5.19
CA TRP A 326 -5.90 -5.44 -5.47
C TRP A 326 -6.03 -4.53 -6.70
N LEU A 327 -4.98 -3.76 -7.06
CA LEU A 327 -4.94 -3.02 -8.32
C LEU A 327 -4.74 -3.98 -9.49
N LEU A 328 -3.80 -4.93 -9.37
CA LEU A 328 -3.48 -5.86 -10.45
C LEU A 328 -4.62 -6.76 -10.84
N GLU A 329 -5.47 -7.16 -9.90
CA GLU A 329 -6.66 -7.94 -10.24
C GLU A 329 -7.53 -7.23 -11.28
N ARG A 330 -7.61 -5.89 -11.25
CA ARG A 330 -8.29 -5.13 -12.30
C ARG A 330 -7.60 -5.24 -13.66
N ILE A 331 -6.28 -5.44 -13.69
CA ILE A 331 -5.51 -5.70 -14.93
C ILE A 331 -5.72 -7.13 -15.44
N CYS A 332 -5.85 -8.07 -14.51
CA CYS A 332 -5.94 -9.50 -14.80
C CYS A 332 -7.38 -10.02 -14.92
N GLU A 333 -8.40 -9.15 -14.87
CA GLU A 333 -9.81 -9.54 -14.96
C GLU A 333 -10.11 -10.26 -16.27
N GLU A 334 -10.66 -11.48 -16.15
CA GLU A 334 -11.01 -12.29 -17.30
C GLU A 334 -12.12 -11.62 -18.14
N GLY A 335 -11.94 -11.57 -19.46
CA GLY A 335 -12.92 -10.98 -20.37
C GLY A 335 -12.93 -9.44 -20.41
N ARG A 336 -12.10 -8.77 -19.62
CA ARG A 336 -11.91 -7.31 -19.68
C ARG A 336 -10.44 -6.97 -19.97
N PRO A 337 -10.05 -6.95 -21.25
CA PRO A 337 -8.70 -6.54 -21.60
C PRO A 337 -8.48 -5.10 -21.14
N PHE A 338 -7.34 -4.85 -20.51
CA PHE A 338 -6.99 -3.51 -20.08
C PHE A 338 -6.85 -2.53 -21.26
N HIS A 339 -6.59 -3.06 -22.46
CA HIS A 339 -6.49 -2.28 -23.67
C HIS A 339 -7.49 -2.74 -24.76
N PRO A 340 -8.26 -1.82 -25.38
CA PRO A 340 -8.38 -0.40 -25.02
C PRO A 340 -8.99 -0.20 -23.64
N LEU A 341 -8.56 0.87 -22.98
CA LEU A 341 -9.06 1.25 -21.65
C LEU A 341 -10.58 1.31 -21.67
N PRO A 342 -11.28 0.54 -20.81
CA PRO A 342 -12.72 0.66 -20.69
C PRO A 342 -13.11 2.09 -20.34
N ALA A 343 -14.12 2.64 -21.02
CA ALA A 343 -14.62 3.98 -20.71
C ALA A 343 -15.22 4.07 -19.29
N ASP A 344 -15.82 2.95 -18.84
CA ASP A 344 -16.39 2.78 -17.50
C ASP A 344 -15.86 1.47 -16.89
N PHE A 345 -15.17 1.54 -15.74
CA PHE A 345 -14.87 0.36 -14.92
C PHE A 345 -16.09 0.01 -14.04
N LYS A 346 -17.16 -0.54 -14.63
CA LYS A 346 -18.34 -0.97 -13.84
C LYS A 346 -18.22 -2.43 -13.41
N GLU A 347 -18.45 -2.67 -12.12
CA GLU A 347 -18.50 -3.98 -11.46
C GLU A 347 -17.19 -4.78 -11.58
N PHE A 348 -16.28 -4.58 -10.63
CA PHE A 348 -15.04 -5.36 -10.49
C PHE A 348 -15.30 -6.56 -9.57
N LYS A 349 -15.12 -7.77 -10.09
CA LYS A 349 -15.17 -8.98 -9.26
C LYS A 349 -13.80 -9.26 -8.69
N ARG A 350 -13.60 -8.84 -7.44
CA ARG A 350 -12.38 -9.15 -6.68
C ARG A 350 -12.17 -10.67 -6.61
N GLY A 351 -10.97 -11.10 -6.93
CA GLY A 351 -10.63 -12.51 -7.03
C GLY A 351 -9.13 -12.67 -7.17
N PHE A 352 -8.51 -13.19 -6.12
CA PHE A 352 -7.07 -13.40 -6.08
C PHE A 352 -6.66 -14.65 -6.84
N THR A 353 -7.07 -14.77 -8.09
CA THR A 353 -6.71 -15.89 -8.94
C THR A 353 -6.03 -15.40 -10.19
N PHE A 354 -5.01 -16.14 -10.62
CA PHE A 354 -4.29 -15.89 -11.85
C PHE A 354 -4.20 -17.19 -12.64
N TYR A 355 -4.08 -17.08 -13.96
CA TYR A 355 -3.87 -18.23 -14.81
C TYR A 355 -2.37 -18.54 -14.93
N ASN A 356 -1.96 -19.70 -14.42
CA ASN A 356 -0.59 -20.18 -14.47
C ASN A 356 -0.34 -20.95 -15.78
N TRP A 357 0.52 -20.41 -16.65
CA TRP A 357 0.81 -20.99 -17.97
C TRP A 357 1.65 -22.28 -17.88
N ILE A 358 2.43 -22.45 -16.82
CA ILE A 358 3.27 -23.63 -16.61
C ILE A 358 2.39 -24.83 -16.25
N THR A 359 1.41 -24.61 -15.38
CA THR A 359 0.50 -25.67 -14.91
C THR A 359 -0.79 -25.77 -15.72
N ASN A 360 -1.07 -24.79 -16.59
CA ASN A 360 -2.29 -24.65 -17.37
C ASN A 360 -3.56 -24.64 -16.48
N LYS A 361 -3.50 -23.96 -15.34
CA LYS A 361 -4.58 -23.90 -14.34
C LYS A 361 -4.81 -22.48 -13.84
N VAL A 362 -6.03 -22.21 -13.40
CA VAL A 362 -6.32 -21.05 -12.57
C VAL A 362 -5.89 -21.38 -11.13
N GLU A 363 -4.95 -20.61 -10.62
CA GLU A 363 -4.38 -20.75 -9.29
C GLU A 363 -4.72 -19.53 -8.44
N SER A 364 -4.76 -19.71 -7.12
CA SER A 364 -4.96 -18.61 -6.20
C SER A 364 -3.63 -17.95 -5.87
N ALA A 365 -3.58 -16.62 -5.96
CA ALA A 365 -2.51 -15.81 -5.40
C ALA A 365 -2.51 -15.84 -3.87
N PHE A 366 -3.55 -16.41 -3.21
CA PHE A 366 -3.54 -16.66 -1.76
C PHE A 366 -3.79 -18.14 -1.47
N ALA A 367 -2.89 -18.76 -0.70
CA ALA A 367 -3.07 -20.09 -0.16
C ALA A 367 -2.89 -20.04 1.36
N GLY A 368 -3.92 -20.45 2.11
CA GLY A 368 -3.86 -20.47 3.59
C GLY A 368 -3.70 -19.08 4.23
N GLY A 369 -4.23 -18.02 3.61
CA GLY A 369 -4.11 -16.64 4.09
C GLY A 369 -2.73 -16.00 3.88
N LYS A 370 -1.81 -16.72 3.23
CA LYS A 370 -0.54 -16.18 2.74
C LYS A 370 -0.61 -16.04 1.25
N LEU A 371 0.13 -15.07 0.74
CA LEU A 371 0.26 -14.92 -0.69
C LEU A 371 1.14 -16.04 -1.28
N ALA A 372 0.89 -16.41 -2.53
CA ALA A 372 1.57 -17.48 -3.26
C ALA A 372 3.10 -17.38 -3.13
N VAL A 373 3.72 -18.46 -2.68
CA VAL A 373 5.13 -18.53 -2.21
C VAL A 373 6.15 -18.07 -3.26
N GLY A 374 5.77 -17.97 -4.55
CA GLY A 374 6.65 -17.58 -5.65
C GLY A 374 6.48 -16.15 -6.20
N LEU A 375 5.44 -15.39 -5.83
CA LEU A 375 5.25 -14.06 -6.44
C LEU A 375 6.18 -13.02 -5.80
N GLY A 376 7.12 -12.52 -6.60
CA GLY A 376 8.21 -11.66 -6.15
C GLY A 376 9.53 -12.41 -5.86
N SER A 377 9.59 -13.71 -6.17
CA SER A 377 10.79 -14.55 -6.03
C SER A 377 10.98 -15.43 -7.27
N ASP A 378 9.96 -16.22 -7.59
CA ASP A 378 9.97 -17.19 -8.69
C ASP A 378 9.31 -16.63 -9.96
N PHE A 379 8.31 -15.76 -9.80
CA PHE A 379 7.57 -15.17 -10.91
C PHE A 379 7.02 -13.77 -10.59
N ALA A 380 6.62 -13.10 -11.67
CA ALA A 380 5.76 -11.93 -11.65
C ALA A 380 4.62 -12.14 -12.65
N LEU A 381 3.47 -11.53 -12.39
CA LEU A 381 2.28 -11.66 -13.20
C LEU A 381 2.41 -10.84 -14.49
N TYR A 382 1.99 -11.42 -15.61
CA TYR A 382 1.74 -10.71 -16.85
C TYR A 382 0.24 -10.40 -16.99
N LYS A 383 -0.11 -9.42 -17.82
CA LYS A 383 -1.52 -9.14 -18.15
C LYS A 383 -2.22 -10.36 -18.77
N GLY A 384 -3.54 -10.43 -18.57
CA GLY A 384 -4.39 -11.47 -19.15
C GLY A 384 -4.46 -11.43 -20.68
N ARG A 385 -4.74 -12.59 -21.28
CA ARG A 385 -4.93 -12.76 -22.74
C ARG A 385 -6.33 -12.29 -23.16
N LEU A 386 -6.45 -11.63 -24.31
CA LEU A 386 -7.73 -11.47 -25.02
C LEU A 386 -8.29 -12.86 -25.37
N GLY A 387 -9.45 -13.22 -24.81
CA GLY A 387 -10.17 -14.43 -25.17
C GLY A 387 -10.47 -14.45 -26.67
N GLY A 388 -9.98 -15.48 -27.37
CA GLY A 388 -10.26 -15.71 -28.79
C GLY A 388 -9.27 -15.04 -29.74
N GLY A 389 -8.37 -15.83 -30.32
CA GLY A 389 -7.58 -15.44 -31.49
C GLY A 389 -6.09 -15.74 -31.36
N ARG A 390 -5.48 -16.16 -32.47
CA ARG A 390 -4.04 -16.43 -32.63
C ARG A 390 -3.24 -15.12 -32.66
N GLY A 391 -3.31 -14.32 -31.60
CA GLY A 391 -2.46 -13.14 -31.41
C GLY A 391 -1.09 -13.52 -30.85
N TRP A 392 -0.35 -14.37 -31.56
CA TRP A 392 1.01 -14.79 -31.18
C TRP A 392 2.01 -13.60 -31.16
N ALA A 393 1.60 -12.42 -31.65
CA ALA A 393 2.46 -11.24 -31.80
C ALA A 393 2.26 -10.12 -30.75
N ALA A 394 1.15 -10.10 -29.99
CA ALA A 394 0.87 -8.98 -29.05
C ALA A 394 1.34 -9.25 -27.60
N ALA A 395 1.69 -10.50 -27.29
CA ALA A 395 2.43 -10.88 -26.08
C ALA A 395 3.96 -10.77 -26.28
N GLY A 396 4.40 -10.29 -27.45
CA GLY A 396 5.79 -10.17 -27.84
C GLY A 396 6.48 -8.94 -27.23
N TRP A 397 7.33 -9.22 -26.26
CA TRP A 397 8.58 -8.56 -25.84
C TRP A 397 8.74 -7.04 -26.09
N ASP A 398 8.65 -6.48 -27.29
CA ASP A 398 8.88 -5.04 -27.52
C ASP A 398 7.63 -4.15 -27.50
N GLY A 399 6.45 -4.73 -27.72
CA GLY A 399 5.23 -3.94 -27.88
C GLY A 399 4.33 -3.89 -26.64
N GLY A 400 4.30 -4.98 -25.88
CA GLY A 400 3.34 -5.16 -24.79
C GLY A 400 3.66 -4.34 -23.53
N ARG A 401 4.91 -3.93 -23.34
CA ARG A 401 5.42 -3.35 -22.08
C ARG A 401 4.90 -1.95 -21.82
N GLY A 402 4.87 -1.09 -22.86
CA GLY A 402 4.31 0.26 -22.77
C GLY A 402 2.83 0.25 -22.38
N TRP A 403 2.07 -0.73 -22.88
CA TRP A 403 0.68 -0.93 -22.50
C TRP A 403 0.51 -1.29 -21.03
N ASP A 404 1.38 -2.15 -20.48
CA ASP A 404 1.28 -2.55 -19.08
C ASP A 404 1.62 -1.39 -18.14
N LEU A 405 2.59 -0.55 -18.51
CA LEU A 405 2.88 0.67 -17.74
C LEU A 405 1.74 1.69 -17.82
N ILE A 406 1.16 1.92 -19.01
CA ILE A 406 -0.04 2.75 -19.17
C ILE A 406 -1.18 2.18 -18.33
N ALA A 407 -1.25 0.85 -18.21
CA ALA A 407 -2.28 0.19 -17.47
C ALA A 407 -2.21 0.39 -15.97
N VAL A 408 -1.05 0.05 -15.42
CA VAL A 408 -0.74 0.30 -14.01
C VAL A 408 -0.91 1.77 -13.69
N TRP A 409 -0.36 2.67 -14.52
CA TRP A 409 -0.52 4.12 -14.33
C TRP A 409 -1.98 4.52 -14.19
N ARG A 410 -2.84 4.09 -15.12
CA ARG A 410 -4.24 4.50 -15.10
C ARG A 410 -4.98 3.96 -13.87
N LEU A 411 -4.68 2.74 -13.43
CA LEU A 411 -5.28 2.20 -12.21
C LEU A 411 -4.87 2.98 -10.96
N VAL A 412 -3.61 3.40 -10.90
CA VAL A 412 -3.13 4.24 -9.81
C VAL A 412 -3.84 5.59 -9.82
N GLU A 413 -4.03 6.20 -10.98
CA GLU A 413 -4.79 7.45 -11.11
C GLU A 413 -6.25 7.28 -10.66
N ASP A 414 -6.93 6.23 -11.12
CA ASP A 414 -8.32 5.94 -10.74
C ASP A 414 -8.44 5.60 -9.23
N ALA A 415 -7.46 4.90 -8.66
CA ALA A 415 -7.40 4.62 -7.23
C ALA A 415 -7.22 5.90 -6.39
N LYS A 416 -6.47 6.88 -6.89
CA LYS A 416 -6.22 8.15 -6.19
C LYS A 416 -7.40 9.12 -6.31
N ALA A 417 -7.94 9.31 -7.52
CA ALA A 417 -8.96 10.32 -7.80
C ALA A 417 -10.22 10.15 -6.93
N ASN A 418 -10.62 8.91 -6.65
CA ASN A 418 -11.87 8.61 -5.97
C ASN A 418 -11.78 8.57 -4.42
N ILE A 419 -10.62 8.90 -3.85
CA ILE A 419 -10.41 8.98 -2.39
C ILE A 419 -10.36 10.42 -1.91
N ILE A 420 -9.92 11.32 -2.79
CA ILE A 420 -9.51 12.68 -2.46
C ILE A 420 -10.69 13.67 -2.40
N GLU A 421 -11.90 13.30 -2.80
CA GLU A 421 -13.06 14.16 -2.53
C GLU A 421 -13.53 13.96 -1.07
N PRO A 422 -13.27 14.90 -0.14
CA PRO A 422 -14.19 15.04 0.96
C PRO A 422 -15.54 15.34 0.33
N GLU A 423 -16.58 14.60 0.70
CA GLU A 423 -17.94 15.06 0.52
C GLU A 423 -18.01 16.43 1.23
N GLN A 424 -17.86 17.51 0.46
CA GLN A 424 -18.35 18.80 0.90
C GLN A 424 -19.86 18.65 0.93
N GLU A 425 -20.37 18.16 2.06
CA GLU A 425 -21.77 18.23 2.39
C GLU A 425 -22.13 19.71 2.27
N GLN A 426 -22.84 20.07 1.19
CA GLN A 426 -23.43 21.39 1.04
C GLN A 426 -24.38 21.55 2.22
N VAL A 427 -23.92 22.22 3.28
CA VAL A 427 -24.77 22.67 4.37
C VAL A 427 -25.88 23.48 3.73
N PRO A 428 -27.16 23.05 3.81
CA PRO A 428 -28.25 23.82 3.25
C PRO A 428 -28.25 25.18 3.94
N ASP A 429 -28.20 26.25 3.14
CA ASP A 429 -28.25 27.61 3.64
C ASP A 429 -29.61 27.84 4.33
N LEU A 430 -29.64 27.64 5.65
CA LEU A 430 -30.78 27.97 6.52
C LEU A 430 -30.85 29.49 6.72
N ARG A 431 -30.99 30.24 5.62
CA ARG A 431 -31.23 31.69 5.64
C ARG A 431 -32.14 32.18 4.53
N THR A 432 -33.25 31.49 4.25
CA THR A 432 -34.41 32.17 3.64
C THR A 432 -35.73 31.58 4.15
N SER A 433 -36.12 31.96 5.36
CA SER A 433 -37.53 32.00 5.74
C SER A 433 -37.76 33.24 6.60
N GLY A 434 -37.85 34.39 5.93
CA GLY A 434 -38.47 35.57 6.51
C GLY A 434 -40.00 35.39 6.51
N PRO A 435 -40.73 35.91 7.50
CA PRO A 435 -42.17 35.74 7.60
C PRO A 435 -42.88 36.59 6.54
N SER A 436 -43.75 35.94 5.76
CA SER A 436 -44.82 36.57 4.98
C SER A 436 -46.05 36.81 5.84
#